data_AF-A0A238W9G8-F1
#
_entry.id   AF-A0A238W9G8-F1
#
_cell.length_a   1.000
_cell.length_b   1.000
_cell.length_c   1.000
_cell.angle_alpha   90.00
_cell.angle_beta   90.00
_cell.angle_gamma   90.00
#
_symmetry.space_group_name_H-M   'P 1'
#
loop_
_entity.id
_entity.type
_entity.pdbx_description
1 polymer ?
#
loop_
_entity_poly.entity_id
_entity_poly.type
_entity_poly.pdbx_seq_one_letter_code
_entity_poly.pdbx_strand_id
1 'polypeptide(L)' 'MTAVIHELRTEALFVSDLQISQLPTPELIREAVTATVERLGESGCAALVAQEFGEHPDCAIGRMRWARDAIRDAFPA' A
#
# COMPACT_ATOMS: atom_id res chain seq x y z
N MET A 1 -9.26 3.69 -15.89
CA MET A 1 -9.74 4.07 -14.53
C MET A 1 -9.39 3.03 -13.47
N THR A 2 -9.45 1.72 -13.75
CA THR A 2 -9.12 0.66 -12.76
C THR A 2 -7.65 0.61 -12.35
N ALA A 3 -6.72 0.85 -13.29
CA ALA A 3 -5.27 0.84 -13.01
C ALA A 3 -4.84 1.92 -12.00
N VAL A 4 -5.35 3.15 -12.15
CA VAL A 4 -5.06 4.28 -11.24
C VAL A 4 -5.53 3.99 -9.81
N ILE A 5 -6.73 3.40 -9.66
CA ILE A 5 -7.24 2.99 -8.35
C ILE A 5 -6.37 1.87 -7.74
N HIS A 6 -5.87 0.95 -8.56
CA HIS A 6 -4.98 -0.12 -8.09
C HIS A 6 -3.63 0.45 -7.61
N GLU A 7 -3.05 1.41 -8.33
CA GLU A 7 -1.83 2.12 -7.94
C GLU A 7 -2.02 2.83 -6.60
N LEU A 8 -3.07 3.64 -6.46
CA LEU A 8 -3.40 4.32 -5.20
C LEU A 8 -3.54 3.35 -4.02
N ARG A 9 -4.27 2.23 -4.20
CA ARG A 9 -4.43 1.22 -3.14
C ARG A 9 -3.10 0.57 -2.76
N THR A 10 -2.24 0.33 -3.74
CA THR A 10 -0.91 -0.25 -3.52
C THR A 10 -0.02 0.71 -2.74
N GLU A 11 0.02 1.98 -3.14
CA GLU A 11 0.81 3.01 -2.45
C GLU A 11 0.29 3.25 -1.03
N ALA A 12 -1.04 3.30 -0.84
CA ALA A 12 -1.65 3.41 0.47
C ALA A 12 -1.30 2.22 1.37
N LEU A 13 -1.38 0.99 0.87
CA LEU A 13 -0.97 -0.18 1.65
C LEU A 13 0.53 -0.16 1.97
N PHE A 14 1.37 0.24 1.02
CA PHE A 14 2.82 0.36 1.20
C PHE A 14 3.17 1.27 2.38
N VAL A 15 2.55 2.46 2.46
CA VAL A 15 2.82 3.47 3.50
C VAL A 15 1.95 3.31 4.76
N SER A 16 1.12 2.26 4.82
CA SER A 16 0.33 1.94 6.02
C SER A 16 1.19 1.27 7.10
N ASP A 17 0.68 1.29 8.34
CA ASP A 17 1.31 0.58 9.47
C ASP A 17 1.06 -0.94 9.46
N LEU A 18 0.24 -1.46 8.53
CA LEU A 18 -0.12 -2.88 8.48
C LEU A 18 1.07 -3.73 8.04
N GLN A 19 1.50 -4.69 8.86
CA GLN A 19 2.68 -5.52 8.58
C GLN A 19 2.31 -6.90 8.02
N ILE A 20 3.20 -7.43 7.17
CA ILE A 20 3.11 -8.77 6.58
C ILE A 20 3.04 -9.85 7.66
N SER A 21 3.84 -9.69 8.72
CA SER A 21 3.96 -10.61 9.86
C SER A 21 2.67 -10.77 10.65
N GLN A 22 1.74 -9.83 10.53
CA GLN A 22 0.42 -9.91 11.18
C GLN A 22 -0.54 -10.86 10.44
N LEU A 23 -0.13 -11.42 9.29
CA LEU A 23 -0.95 -12.30 8.45
C LEU A 23 -2.34 -11.69 8.17
N PRO A 24 -2.40 -10.46 7.63
CA PRO A 24 -3.65 -9.72 7.56
C PRO A 24 -4.66 -10.39 6.63
N THR A 25 -5.93 -10.32 7.02
CA THR A 25 -7.05 -10.74 6.17
C THR A 25 -7.31 -9.69 5.07
N PRO A 26 -8.01 -10.06 3.98
CA PRO A 26 -8.45 -9.10 2.97
C PRO A 26 -9.21 -7.90 3.55
N GLU A 27 -10.01 -8.11 4.59
CA GLU A 27 -10.78 -7.06 5.26
C GLU A 27 -9.86 -6.04 5.94
N LEU A 28 -8.85 -6.52 6.70
CA LEU A 28 -7.87 -5.66 7.35
C LEU A 28 -7.03 -4.87 6.33
N ILE A 29 -6.71 -5.48 5.18
CA ILE A 29 -6.02 -4.79 4.09
C ILE A 29 -6.90 -3.65 3.56
N ARG A 30 -8.18 -3.91 3.29
CA ARG A 30 -9.12 -2.89 2.80
C ARG A 30 -9.29 -1.74 3.78
N GLU A 31 -9.40 -2.04 5.07
CA GLU A 31 -9.48 -1.03 6.14
C GLU A 31 -8.21 -0.18 6.22
N ALA A 32 -7.03 -0.81 6.21
CA ALA A 32 -5.75 -0.09 6.27
C ALA A 32 -5.57 0.84 5.06
N VAL A 33 -5.96 0.38 3.86
CA VAL A 33 -5.93 1.17 2.64
C VAL A 33 -6.86 2.37 2.76
N THR A 34 -8.13 2.17 3.13
CA THR A 34 -9.09 3.26 3.29
C THR A 34 -8.60 4.29 4.30
N ALA A 35 -8.19 3.85 5.50
CA ALA A 35 -7.70 4.73 6.54
C ALA A 35 -6.46 5.52 6.11
N THR A 36 -5.57 4.90 5.32
CA THR A 36 -4.36 5.56 4.83
C THR A 36 -4.66 6.57 3.73
N VAL A 37 -5.56 6.26 2.80
CA VAL A 37 -6.03 7.20 1.76
C VAL A 37 -6.76 8.38 2.39
N GLU A 38 -7.62 8.16 3.38
CA GLU A 38 -8.32 9.23 4.10
C GLU A 38 -7.35 10.18 4.82
N ARG A 39 -6.27 9.63 5.39
CA ARG A 39 -5.26 10.40 6.12
C ARG A 39 -4.32 11.17 5.22
N LEU A 40 -3.89 10.58 4.10
CA LEU A 40 -2.78 11.11 3.28
C LEU A 40 -3.22 11.66 1.93
N GLY A 41 -4.35 11.18 1.40
CA GLY A 41 -4.70 11.36 -0.01
C GLY A 41 -3.71 10.68 -0.97
N GLU A 42 -3.99 10.79 -2.26
CA GLU A 42 -3.16 10.21 -3.33
C GLU A 42 -1.73 10.78 -3.34
N SER A 43 -1.59 12.10 -3.41
CA SER A 43 -0.27 12.74 -3.45
C SER A 43 0.56 12.46 -2.19
N GLY A 44 -0.07 12.33 -1.03
CA GLY A 44 0.63 12.00 0.22
C GLY A 44 1.14 10.56 0.22
N CYS A 45 0.36 9.60 -0.29
CA CYS A 45 0.81 8.23 -0.48
C CYS A 45 2.02 8.17 -1.42
N ALA A 46 1.93 8.82 -2.58
CA ALA A 46 3.02 8.87 -3.55
C ALA A 46 4.29 9.53 -2.98
N ALA A 47 4.15 10.61 -2.22
CA ALA A 47 5.27 11.31 -1.60
C ALA A 47 6.02 10.43 -0.59
N LEU A 48 5.30 9.71 0.28
CA LEU A 48 5.92 8.81 1.26
C LEU A 48 6.52 7.56 0.60
N VAL A 49 5.91 7.02 -0.47
CA VAL A 49 6.54 5.98 -1.29
C VAL A 49 7.89 6.48 -1.82
N ALA A 50 7.92 7.67 -2.42
CA ALA A 50 9.14 8.25 -2.96
C ALA A 50 10.20 8.47 -1.87
N GLN A 51 9.78 8.92 -0.68
CA GLN A 51 10.67 9.07 0.47
C GLN A 51 11.30 7.73 0.87
N GLU A 52 10.50 6.68 1.08
CA GLU A 52 11.01 5.37 1.50
C GLU A 52 11.96 4.75 0.48
N PHE A 53 11.69 4.93 -0.82
CA PHE A 53 12.62 4.48 -1.86
C PHE A 53 13.92 5.30 -1.90
N GLY A 54 13.90 6.56 -1.47
CA GLY A 54 15.09 7.40 -1.36
C GLY A 54 15.93 7.10 -0.10
N GLU A 55 15.28 6.86 1.03
CA GLU A 55 15.93 6.65 2.33
C GLU A 55 16.31 5.18 2.58
N HIS A 56 15.42 4.24 2.23
CA HIS A 56 15.56 2.82 2.53
C HIS A 56 15.24 1.92 1.31
N PRO A 57 15.97 2.07 0.19
CA PRO A 57 15.64 1.38 -1.06
C PRO A 57 15.55 -0.15 -0.94
N ASP A 58 16.44 -0.77 -0.16
CA ASP A 58 16.46 -2.23 0.02
C ASP A 58 15.20 -2.74 0.75
N CYS A 59 14.72 -2.00 1.75
CA CYS A 59 13.49 -2.32 2.49
C CYS A 59 12.24 -2.06 1.64
N ALA A 60 12.24 -0.94 0.90
CA ALA A 60 11.12 -0.50 0.07
C ALA A 60 10.77 -1.54 -1.01
N ILE A 61 11.75 -2.19 -1.63
CA ILE A 61 11.48 -3.22 -2.66
C ILE A 61 10.63 -4.37 -2.11
N GLY A 62 11.00 -4.90 -0.94
CA GLY A 62 10.27 -5.99 -0.30
C GLY A 62 8.84 -5.59 0.06
N ARG A 63 8.69 -4.40 0.64
CA ARG A 63 7.39 -3.82 1.00
C ARG A 63 6.48 -3.62 -0.22
N MET A 64 7.00 -3.08 -1.31
CA MET A 64 6.24 -2.82 -2.54
C MET A 64 5.79 -4.10 -3.23
N ARG A 65 6.65 -5.14 -3.27
CA ARG A 65 6.27 -6.45 -3.80
C ARG A 65 5.10 -7.03 -3.01
N TRP A 66 5.21 -7.04 -1.69
CA TRP A 66 4.11 -7.50 -0.84
C TRP A 66 2.84 -6.69 -1.04
N ALA A 67 2.91 -5.35 -1.04
CA ALA A 67 1.73 -4.51 -1.18
C ALA A 67 0.98 -4.81 -2.49
N ARG A 68 1.70 -4.99 -3.60
CA ARG A 68 1.10 -5.35 -4.90
C ARG A 68 0.37 -6.69 -4.87
N ASP A 69 1.00 -7.71 -4.30
CA ASP A 69 0.41 -9.04 -4.19
C ASP A 69 -0.82 -9.02 -3.26
N ALA A 70 -0.70 -8.38 -2.10
CA ALA A 70 -1.77 -8.25 -1.12
C ALA A 70 -2.99 -7.47 -1.66
N ILE A 71 -2.77 -6.40 -2.44
CA ILE A 71 -3.87 -5.67 -3.09
C ILE A 71 -4.57 -6.51 -4.16
N ARG A 72 -3.82 -7.25 -4.98
CA ARG A 72 -4.41 -8.16 -5.97
C ARG A 72 -5.32 -9.19 -5.29
N ASP A 73 -4.88 -9.74 -4.16
CA ASP A 73 -5.62 -10.77 -3.44
C ASP A 73 -6.83 -10.19 -2.68
N ALA A 74 -6.70 -8.98 -2.12
CA ALA A 74 -7.78 -8.33 -1.36
C ALA A 74 -8.83 -7.62 -2.24
N PHE A 75 -8.52 -7.32 -3.50
CA PHE A 75 -9.42 -6.66 -4.45
C PHE A 75 -9.48 -7.45 -5.77
N PRO A 76 -10.11 -8.64 -5.78
CA PRO A 76 -10.30 -9.40 -7.01
C PRO A 76 -11.14 -8.61 -8.03
N ALA A 77 -10.88 -8.87 -9.31
CA ALA A 77 -11.53 -8.21 -10.45
C ALA A 77 -13.05 -8.49 -10.53
#